data_AF-A0A1M6B7T5-F1
#
_entry.id   AF-A0A1M6B7T5-F1
#
_cell.length_a   1.000
_cell.length_b   1.000
_cell.length_c   1.000
_cell.angle_alpha   90.00
_cell.angle_beta   90.00
_cell.angle_gamma   90.00
#
_symmetry.space_group_name_H-M   'P 1'
#
loop_
_entity.id
_entity.type
_entity.pdbx_description
1 polymer ?
#
loop_
_entity_poly.entity_id
_entity_poly.type
_entity_poly.pdbx_seq_one_letter_code
_entity_poly.pdbx_strand_id
1 'polypeptide(L)'
;MGLQQLKTKIEGAVEDLATLEVASFTGNQINLDGVDPGDVFDTIKSGLTSSTLVGYSRFEVEGDAMNYVNSDLGEDKKYLIDGHNSMVEGAQKSRKDFFEFVLKVLGVDVD
;
A
#
# COMPACT_ATOMS: atom_id res chain seq x y z
N MET A 1 -18.97 -5.45 27.16
CA MET A 1 -18.81 -6.10 25.84
C MET A 1 -18.37 -5.13 24.72
N GLY A 2 -18.71 -3.83 24.74
CA GLY A 2 -18.34 -2.89 23.66
C GLY A 2 -16.87 -2.46 23.59
N LEU A 3 -16.19 -2.20 24.72
CA LEU A 3 -14.81 -1.69 24.72
C LEU A 3 -13.76 -2.72 24.27
N GLN A 4 -13.92 -3.99 24.68
CA GLN A 4 -12.99 -5.06 24.32
C GLN A 4 -13.01 -5.34 22.81
N GLN A 5 -14.20 -5.38 22.20
CA GLN A 5 -14.35 -5.60 20.76
C GLN A 5 -13.82 -4.41 19.95
N LEU A 6 -14.01 -3.18 20.45
CA LEU A 6 -13.42 -1.99 19.83
C LEU A 6 -11.88 -2.05 19.88
N LYS A 7 -11.31 -2.42 21.03
CA LYS A 7 -9.86 -2.59 21.18
C LYS A 7 -9.30 -3.62 20.21
N THR A 8 -9.89 -4.82 20.13
CA THR A 8 -9.43 -5.87 19.21
C THR A 8 -9.52 -5.45 17.73
N LYS A 9 -10.58 -4.71 17.34
CA LYS A 9 -10.69 -4.18 15.98
C LYS A 9 -9.62 -3.12 15.67
N ILE A 10 -9.25 -2.32 16.67
CA ILE A 10 -8.21 -1.30 16.53
C ILE A 10 -6.82 -1.93 16.49
N GLU A 11 -6.53 -2.91 17.35
CA GLU A 11 -5.26 -3.66 17.31
C GLU A 11 -5.09 -4.33 15.93
N GLY A 12 -6.13 -4.98 15.41
CA GLY A 12 -6.11 -5.55 14.06
C GLY A 12 -5.94 -4.49 12.97
N ALA A 13 -6.64 -3.35 13.05
CA ALA A 13 -6.48 -2.28 12.07
C ALA A 13 -5.09 -1.62 12.13
N VAL A 14 -4.46 -1.55 13.30
CA VAL A 14 -3.08 -1.05 13.47
C VAL A 14 -2.06 -2.07 12.95
N GLU A 15 -2.30 -3.36 13.14
CA GLU A 15 -1.50 -4.44 12.51
C GLU A 15 -1.64 -4.44 10.99
N ASP A 16 -2.84 -4.19 10.45
CA ASP A 16 -3.06 -4.06 9.00
C ASP A 16 -2.34 -2.84 8.41
N LEU A 17 -2.21 -1.76 9.19
CA LEU A 17 -1.35 -0.62 8.84
C LEU A 17 0.13 -0.92 9.03
N ALA A 18 0.53 -2.04 9.67
CA ALA A 18 1.93 -2.23 10.05
C ALA A 18 2.83 -2.36 8.82
N THR A 19 2.29 -2.88 7.71
CA THR A 19 2.99 -3.07 6.45
C THR A 19 2.32 -2.28 5.35
N LEU A 20 3.07 -1.37 4.72
CA LEU A 20 2.70 -0.75 3.46
C LEU A 20 3.50 -1.41 2.35
N GLU A 21 2.83 -1.95 1.34
CA GLU A 21 3.46 -2.54 0.16
C GLU A 21 2.87 -1.94 -1.11
N VAL A 22 3.74 -1.42 -1.98
CA VAL A 22 3.38 -0.85 -3.28
C VAL A 22 4.25 -1.51 -4.33
N ALA A 23 3.63 -2.19 -5.28
CA ALA A 23 4.30 -2.80 -6.42
C ALA A 23 3.69 -2.25 -7.71
N SER A 24 4.52 -1.69 -8.59
CA SER A 24 4.10 -1.13 -9.87
C SER A 24 4.76 -1.89 -11.01
N PHE A 25 3.94 -2.35 -11.95
CA PHE A 25 4.37 -3.15 -13.08
C PHE A 25 3.89 -2.51 -14.38
N THR A 26 4.66 -2.67 -15.45
CA THR A 26 4.18 -2.38 -16.81
C THR A 26 3.24 -3.49 -17.24
N GLY A 27 2.15 -3.15 -17.93
CA GLY A 27 1.25 -4.16 -18.48
C GLY A 27 -0.03 -3.54 -19.01
N ASN A 28 -0.93 -4.41 -19.46
CA ASN A 28 -2.29 -3.99 -19.77
C ASN A 28 -3.07 -3.79 -18.47
N GLN A 29 -4.06 -2.89 -18.52
CA GLN A 29 -4.98 -2.71 -17.41
C GLN A 29 -5.68 -4.04 -17.09
N ILE A 30 -5.62 -4.43 -15.81
CA ILE A 30 -6.34 -5.60 -15.30
C ILE A 30 -7.71 -5.12 -14.84
N ASN A 31 -8.77 -5.77 -15.32
CA ASN A 31 -10.12 -5.46 -14.85
C ASN A 31 -10.31 -6.05 -13.45
N LEU A 32 -10.68 -5.22 -12.49
CA LEU A 32 -10.93 -5.59 -11.10
C LEU A 32 -12.43 -5.56 -10.75
N ASP A 33 -13.30 -5.34 -11.74
CA ASP A 33 -14.75 -5.32 -11.52
C ASP A 33 -15.24 -6.66 -10.96
N GLY A 34 -15.83 -6.61 -9.76
CA GLY A 34 -16.37 -7.79 -9.09
C GLY A 34 -15.32 -8.67 -8.39
N VAL A 35 -14.05 -8.24 -8.33
CA VAL A 35 -13.01 -8.93 -7.56
C VAL A 35 -13.16 -8.59 -6.07
N ASP A 36 -13.07 -9.59 -5.22
CA ASP A 36 -13.06 -9.38 -3.77
C ASP A 36 -11.82 -8.56 -3.38
N PRO A 37 -11.94 -7.50 -2.55
CA PRO A 37 -10.80 -6.72 -2.08
C PRO A 37 -9.64 -7.56 -1.52
N GLY A 38 -9.92 -8.70 -0.86
CA GLY A 38 -8.90 -9.61 -0.34
C GLY A 38 -8.12 -10.36 -1.42
N ASP A 39 -8.69 -10.50 -2.62
CA ASP A 39 -8.12 -11.27 -3.73
C ASP A 39 -7.51 -10.36 -4.83
N VAL A 40 -7.58 -9.03 -4.68
CA VAL A 40 -7.09 -8.06 -5.68
C VAL A 40 -5.61 -8.27 -5.99
N PHE A 41 -4.78 -8.50 -4.97
CA PHE A 41 -3.34 -8.67 -5.16
C PHE A 41 -3.02 -9.94 -5.97
N ASP A 42 -3.63 -11.06 -5.62
CA ASP A 42 -3.43 -12.34 -6.33
C ASP A 42 -3.99 -12.28 -7.75
N THR A 43 -5.10 -11.57 -7.95
CA THR A 43 -5.68 -11.32 -9.28
C THR A 43 -4.75 -10.48 -10.15
N ILE A 44 -4.18 -9.41 -9.60
CA ILE A 44 -3.20 -8.58 -10.33
C ILE A 44 -1.97 -9.42 -10.66
N LYS A 45 -1.42 -10.13 -9.68
CA LYS A 45 -0.20 -10.93 -9.83
C LYS A 45 -0.35 -12.03 -10.89
N SER A 46 -1.49 -12.71 -10.93
CA SER A 46 -1.77 -13.74 -11.92
C SER A 46 -1.98 -13.19 -13.34
N GLY A 47 -2.49 -11.96 -13.48
CA GLY A 47 -2.65 -11.28 -14.77
C GLY A 47 -1.34 -10.75 -15.38
N LEU A 48 -0.30 -10.55 -14.57
CA LEU A 48 0.99 -9.98 -14.97
C LEU A 48 1.97 -11.04 -15.54
N THR A 49 1.57 -11.72 -16.63
CA THR A 49 2.36 -12.81 -17.23
C THR A 49 3.59 -12.36 -18.03
N SER A 50 3.66 -11.09 -18.46
CA SER A 50 4.78 -10.52 -19.23
C SER A 50 5.06 -9.06 -18.87
N SER A 51 5.28 -8.81 -17.58
CA SER A 51 5.33 -7.47 -17.01
C SER A 51 6.71 -7.09 -16.50
N THR A 52 7.18 -5.89 -16.83
CA THR A 52 8.40 -5.33 -16.25
C THR A 52 8.06 -4.63 -14.93
N LEU A 53 8.78 -4.98 -13.85
CA LEU A 53 8.69 -4.24 -12.59
C LEU A 53 9.23 -2.81 -12.79
N VAL A 54 8.40 -1.83 -12.47
CA VAL A 54 8.76 -0.41 -12.50
C VAL A 54 9.35 0.00 -11.14
N GLY A 55 8.66 -0.37 -10.06
CA GLY A 55 9.07 -0.03 -8.71
C GLY A 55 8.39 -0.91 -7.68
N TYR A 56 9.09 -1.13 -6.57
CA TYR A 56 8.62 -1.88 -5.42
C TYR A 56 9.04 -1.15 -4.15
N SER A 57 8.07 -0.78 -3.33
CA SER A 57 8.31 -0.15 -2.04
C SER A 57 7.57 -0.92 -0.95
N ARG A 58 8.29 -1.32 0.09
CA ARG A 58 7.75 -1.96 1.29
C ARG A 58 8.24 -1.22 2.52
N PHE A 59 7.30 -0.82 3.38
CA PHE A 59 7.57 -0.11 4.63
C PHE A 59 6.89 -0.83 5.78
N GLU A 60 7.68 -1.27 6.75
CA GLU A 60 7.19 -1.87 7.99
C GLU A 60 7.33 -0.86 9.14
N VAL A 61 6.41 -0.83 10.10
CA VAL A 61 6.52 0.07 11.28
C VAL A 61 7.76 -0.25 12.10
N GLU A 62 8.04 -1.54 12.27
CA GLU A 62 9.10 -2.04 13.16
C GLU A 62 10.33 -2.55 12.39
N GLY A 63 10.33 -2.44 11.06
CA GLY A 63 11.29 -3.10 10.19
C GLY A 63 11.99 -2.16 9.21
N ASP A 64 12.81 -2.76 8.35
CA ASP A 64 13.53 -2.04 7.30
C ASP A 64 12.57 -1.56 6.20
N ALA A 65 12.85 -0.37 5.66
CA ALA A 65 12.22 0.09 4.44
C ALA A 65 13.00 -0.45 3.23
N MET A 66 12.32 -1.19 2.36
CA MET A 66 12.88 -1.62 1.08
C MET A 66 12.27 -0.80 -0.04
N ASN A 67 13.11 -0.17 -0.84
CA ASN A 67 12.69 0.51 -2.06
C ASN A 67 13.58 0.08 -3.23
N TYR A 68 12.96 -0.40 -4.28
CA TYR A 68 13.60 -0.76 -5.54
C TYR A 68 12.88 -0.02 -6.66
N VAL A 69 13.65 0.67 -7.50
CA VAL A 69 13.14 1.28 -8.73
C VAL A 69 13.97 0.77 -9.89
N ASN A 70 13.31 0.41 -10.98
CA ASN A 70 13.97 -0.05 -12.18
C ASN A 70 14.48 1.16 -12.97
N SER A 71 15.80 1.36 -12.98
CA SER A 71 16.44 2.46 -13.72
C SER A 71 16.59 2.20 -15.23
N ASP A 72 16.35 0.97 -15.68
CA ASP A 72 16.55 0.53 -17.07
C ASP A 72 15.21 0.32 -17.80
N LEU A 73 14.29 1.29 -17.66
CA LEU A 73 12.98 1.26 -18.31
C LEU A 73 12.98 1.88 -19.72
N GLY A 74 14.07 2.54 -20.12
CA GLY A 74 14.13 3.44 -21.29
C GLY A 74 13.72 4.88 -20.94
N GLU A 75 14.27 5.88 -21.64
CA GLU A 75 14.01 7.30 -21.35
C GLU A 75 12.53 7.68 -21.47
N ASP A 76 11.81 7.05 -22.39
CA ASP A 76 10.39 7.25 -22.67
C ASP A 76 9.48 6.79 -21.53
N LYS A 77 9.98 5.99 -20.58
CA LYS A 77 9.19 5.40 -19.49
C LYS A 77 9.59 5.87 -18.10
N LYS A 78 10.47 6.87 -17.99
CA LYS A 78 10.86 7.49 -16.71
C LYS A 78 9.66 8.01 -15.91
N TYR A 79 8.62 8.51 -16.59
CA TYR A 79 7.39 8.99 -15.94
C TYR A 79 6.68 7.90 -15.11
N LEU A 80 6.91 6.61 -15.39
CA LEU A 80 6.34 5.51 -14.60
C LEU A 80 6.96 5.44 -13.20
N ILE A 81 8.23 5.84 -13.05
CA ILE A 81 8.91 5.93 -11.75
C ILE A 81 8.27 7.06 -10.93
N ASP A 82 8.04 8.23 -11.55
CA ASP A 82 7.36 9.34 -10.90
C ASP A 82 5.93 8.97 -10.48
N GLY A 83 5.24 8.19 -11.32
CA GLY A 83 3.95 7.59 -10.99
C GLY A 83 4.03 6.66 -9.77
N HIS A 84 5.00 5.75 -9.72
CA HIS A 84 5.23 4.88 -8.57
C HIS A 84 5.47 5.67 -7.28
N ASN A 85 6.34 6.68 -7.32
CA ASN A 85 6.63 7.54 -6.17
C ASN A 85 5.37 8.27 -5.68
N SER A 86 4.55 8.79 -6.61
CA SER A 86 3.26 9.41 -6.26
C SER A 86 2.30 8.44 -5.58
N MET A 87 2.28 7.16 -6.00
CA MET A 87 1.48 6.11 -5.34
C MET A 87 2.00 5.80 -3.93
N VAL A 88 3.32 5.74 -3.75
CA VAL A 88 3.95 5.54 -2.45
C VAL A 88 3.59 6.66 -1.49
N GLU A 89 3.74 7.92 -1.92
CA GLU A 89 3.38 9.09 -1.11
C GLU A 89 1.89 9.10 -0.75
N GLY A 90 1.01 8.81 -1.72
CA GLY A 90 -0.43 8.72 -1.47
C GLY A 90 -0.79 7.63 -0.46
N ALA A 91 -0.14 6.47 -0.55
CA ALA A 91 -0.38 5.36 0.38
C ALA A 91 0.16 5.65 1.79
N GLN A 92 1.34 6.29 1.90
CA GLN A 92 1.87 6.76 3.18
C GLN A 92 0.95 7.81 3.83
N LYS A 93 0.41 8.74 3.02
CA LYS A 93 -0.56 9.73 3.50
C LYS A 93 -1.85 9.06 3.99
N SER A 94 -2.42 8.14 3.22
CA SER A 94 -3.63 7.39 3.61
C SER A 94 -3.43 6.66 4.94
N ARG A 95 -2.26 6.03 5.12
CA ARG A 95 -1.90 5.34 6.37
C ARG A 95 -1.83 6.31 7.54
N LYS A 96 -1.20 7.48 7.35
CA LYS A 96 -1.13 8.55 8.36
C LYS A 96 -2.53 9.06 8.73
N ASP A 97 -3.34 9.42 7.74
CA ASP A 97 -4.69 9.97 7.95
C ASP A 97 -5.58 8.97 8.72
N PHE A 98 -5.44 7.66 8.44
CA PHE A 98 -6.16 6.61 9.19
C PHE A 98 -5.62 6.43 10.61
N PHE A 99 -4.30 6.48 10.82
CA PHE A 99 -3.70 6.43 12.16
C PHE A 99 -4.17 7.62 13.02
N GLU A 100 -4.18 8.84 12.47
CA GLU A 100 -4.72 10.03 13.13
C GLU A 100 -6.21 9.88 13.47
N PHE A 101 -7.00 9.30 12.57
CA PHE A 101 -8.40 8.96 12.84
C PHE A 101 -8.54 8.00 14.03
N VAL A 102 -7.73 6.95 14.08
CA VAL A 102 -7.73 5.98 15.19
C VAL A 102 -7.38 6.65 16.51
N LEU A 103 -6.33 7.47 16.55
CA LEU A 103 -5.95 8.22 17.76
C LEU A 103 -7.06 9.16 18.23
N LYS A 104 -7.70 9.87 17.31
CA LYS A 104 -8.85 10.74 17.59
C LYS A 104 -10.05 9.97 18.15
N VAL A 105 -10.37 8.80 17.59
CA VAL A 105 -11.46 7.94 18.10
C VAL A 105 -11.14 7.40 19.50
N LEU A 106 -9.88 7.13 19.79
CA LEU A 106 -9.42 6.69 21.10
C LEU A 106 -9.30 7.82 22.13
N GLY A 107 -9.45 9.08 21.72
CA GLY A 107 -9.28 10.24 22.61
C GLY A 107 -7.83 10.45 23.07
N VAL A 108 -6.87 9.95 22.28
CA VAL A 108 -5.44 10.21 22.50
C VAL A 108 -5.09 11.47 21.71
N ASP A 109 -4.94 12.59 22.39
CA ASP A 109 -4.39 13.81 21.78
C ASP A 109 -2.91 13.56 21.47
N VAL A 110 -2.55 13.70 20.21
CA VAL A 110 -1.16 13.79 19.73
C VAL A 110 -0.85 15.28 19.61
N ASP A 111 -0.20 15.82 20.64
CA ASP A 111 0.44 17.15 20.61
C ASP A 111 1.57 17.20 19.56
#